data_AF-F3QX20-F1
#
_entry.id   AF-F3QX20-F1
#
_cell.length_a   1.000
_cell.length_b   1.000
_cell.length_c   1.000
_cell.angle_alpha   90.00
_cell.angle_beta   90.00
_cell.angle_gamma   90.00
#
_symmetry.space_group_name_H-M   'P 1'
#
loop_
_entity.id
_entity.type
_entity.pdbx_description
1 polymer ?
#
loop_
_entity_poly.entity_id
_entity_poly.type
_entity_poly.pdbx_seq_one_letter_code
_entity_poly.pdbx_strand_id
1 'polypeptide(L)'
;MYGDFETNRKMEQEYLTTGGTPGLDGGYTVFGEVIEGLNVVENIQSTATDSHDRPQTDIVILHAVVEQKSKKAGTTGKRQHLPGLY
;
A
#
# COMPACT_ATOMS: atom_id res chain seq x y z
N MET A 1 -28.05 3.63 -11.80
CA MET A 1 -27.04 4.60 -11.31
C MET A 1 -26.22 3.96 -10.20
N TYR A 2 -25.56 2.84 -10.51
CA TYR A 2 -24.33 2.41 -9.86
C TYR A 2 -23.50 1.92 -11.02
N GLY A 3 -22.41 2.64 -11.29
CA GLY A 3 -21.58 2.42 -12.45
C GLY A 3 -20.98 1.03 -12.39
N ASP A 4 -21.06 0.34 -13.51
CA ASP A 4 -20.42 -0.93 -13.76
C ASP A 4 -18.91 -0.70 -13.60
N PHE A 5 -18.35 -1.06 -12.44
CA PHE A 5 -16.92 -1.19 -12.28
C PHE A 5 -16.51 -2.40 -13.13
N GLU A 6 -16.43 -2.20 -14.45
CA GLU A 6 -15.69 -3.11 -15.31
C GLU A 6 -14.26 -3.13 -14.75
N THR A 7 -13.93 -4.21 -14.05
CA THR A 7 -12.57 -4.57 -13.69
C THR A 7 -11.77 -4.56 -14.98
N ASN A 8 -11.07 -3.46 -15.23
CA ASN A 8 -10.16 -3.36 -16.36
C ASN A 8 -9.21 -4.55 -16.24
N ARG A 9 -9.12 -5.37 -17.29
CA ARG A 9 -8.23 -6.54 -17.35
C ARG A 9 -6.82 -6.19 -16.85
N LYS A 10 -6.36 -4.97 -17.09
CA LYS A 10 -5.10 -4.45 -16.58
C LYS A 10 -5.02 -4.40 -15.04
N MET A 11 -6.07 -3.90 -14.37
CA MET A 11 -6.15 -3.87 -12.91
C MET A 11 -6.22 -5.28 -12.33
N GLU A 12 -7.01 -6.17 -12.93
CA GLU A 12 -7.07 -7.57 -12.51
C GLU A 12 -5.71 -8.27 -12.62
N GLN A 13 -4.99 -8.08 -13.74
CA GLN A 13 -3.64 -8.60 -13.90
C GLN A 13 -2.68 -8.03 -12.84
N GLU A 14 -2.77 -6.74 -12.55
CA GLU A 14 -1.92 -6.08 -11.54
C GLU A 14 -2.18 -6.59 -10.12
N TYR A 15 -3.44 -6.83 -9.75
CA TYR A 15 -3.79 -7.47 -8.47
C TYR A 15 -3.31 -8.93 -8.38
N LEU A 16 -3.37 -9.68 -9.49
CA LEU A 16 -2.89 -11.07 -9.53
C LEU A 16 -1.36 -11.16 -9.48
N THR A 17 -0.64 -10.19 -10.05
CA THR A 17 0.84 -10.22 -10.12
C THR A 17 1.51 -9.55 -8.93
N THR A 18 0.97 -8.44 -8.45
CA THR A 18 1.58 -7.59 -7.42
C THR A 18 0.91 -7.80 -6.06
N GLY A 19 -0.27 -8.44 -6.04
CA GLY A 19 -1.11 -8.58 -4.86
C GLY A 19 -2.05 -7.38 -4.65
N GLY A 20 -2.93 -7.48 -3.67
CA GLY A 20 -3.89 -6.43 -3.29
C GLY A 20 -5.29 -7.00 -3.03
N THR A 21 -6.18 -6.18 -2.48
CA THR A 21 -7.55 -6.61 -2.13
C THR A 21 -8.56 -5.64 -2.77
N PRO A 22 -8.92 -5.86 -4.05
CA PRO A 22 -9.79 -4.94 -4.80
C PRO A 22 -11.17 -4.73 -4.15
N GLY A 23 -11.64 -5.71 -3.37
CA GLY A 23 -12.88 -5.59 -2.61
C GLY A 23 -12.88 -4.53 -1.50
N LEU A 24 -11.73 -3.96 -1.15
CA LEU A 24 -11.60 -2.88 -0.18
C LEU A 24 -11.51 -1.49 -0.83
N ASP A 25 -11.38 -1.42 -2.16
CA ASP A 25 -11.24 -0.17 -2.90
C ASP A 25 -12.52 0.67 -2.78
N GLY A 26 -12.36 1.97 -2.51
CA GLY A 26 -13.48 2.91 -2.30
C GLY A 26 -14.15 2.82 -0.92
N GLY A 27 -13.94 1.73 -0.17
CA GLY A 27 -14.41 1.59 1.22
C GLY A 27 -13.41 2.05 2.28
N TYR A 28 -12.11 2.09 1.93
CA TYR A 28 -11.02 2.44 2.85
C TYR A 28 -10.05 3.43 2.22
N THR A 29 -9.60 4.43 3.00
CA THR A 29 -8.60 5.40 2.55
C THR A 29 -7.18 4.91 2.86
N VAL A 30 -6.38 4.72 1.81
CA VAL A 30 -4.96 4.38 1.92
C VAL A 30 -4.18 5.63 2.36
N PHE A 31 -3.39 5.53 3.44
CA PHE A 31 -2.61 6.65 4.00
C PHE A 31 -1.09 6.42 4.03
N GLY A 32 -0.62 5.22 3.69
CA GLY A 32 0.80 4.89 3.70
C GLY A 32 1.06 3.45 3.24
N GLU A 33 2.33 3.14 3.03
CA GLU A 33 2.82 1.81 2.65
C GLU A 33 4.08 1.46 3.46
N VAL A 34 4.36 0.16 3.58
CA VAL A 34 5.60 -0.32 4.21
C VAL A 34 6.74 -0.19 3.19
N ILE A 35 7.70 0.67 3.49
CA ILE A 35 8.87 0.89 2.61
C ILE A 35 10.06 -0.04 2.93
N GLU A 36 10.13 -0.53 4.16
CA GLU A 36 11.21 -1.39 4.67
C GLU A 36 10.64 -2.37 5.72
N GLY A 37 11.25 -3.55 5.84
CA GLY A 37 10.85 -4.55 6.86
C GLY A 37 9.69 -5.46 6.48
N LEU A 38 9.40 -5.64 5.17
CA LEU A 38 8.31 -6.52 4.72
C LEU A 38 8.48 -7.97 5.19
N ASN A 39 9.73 -8.45 5.32
CA ASN A 39 10.04 -9.76 5.90
C ASN A 39 9.54 -9.92 7.35
N VAL A 40 9.49 -8.84 8.14
CA VAL A 40 8.93 -8.87 9.50
C VAL A 40 7.41 -9.03 9.43
N VAL A 41 6.76 -8.38 8.47
CA VAL A 41 5.32 -8.53 8.22
C VAL A 41 5.00 -9.98 7.82
N GLU A 42 5.78 -10.57 6.92
CA GLU A 42 5.64 -11.98 6.50
C GLU A 42 5.83 -12.95 7.68
N ASN A 43 6.80 -12.68 8.55
CA ASN A 43 7.03 -13.48 9.75
C ASN A 43 5.86 -13.39 10.73
N ILE A 44 5.25 -12.20 10.90
CA ILE A 44 4.06 -12.01 11.73
C ILE A 44 2.87 -12.76 11.12
N GLN A 45 2.67 -12.66 9.80
CA GLN A 45 1.57 -13.31 9.08
C GLN A 45 1.62 -14.84 9.18
N SER A 46 2.81 -15.43 9.30
CA SER A 46 2.99 -16.88 9.40
C SER A 46 2.91 -17.44 10.83
N THR A 47 2.63 -16.59 11.83
CA THR A 47 2.50 -17.05 13.22
C THR A 47 1.25 -17.90 13.43
N ALA A 48 1.34 -18.88 14.33
CA ALA A 48 0.21 -19.73 14.67
C ALA A 48 -0.87 -18.90 15.38
N THR A 49 -2.11 -19.02 14.91
CA THR A 49 -3.29 -18.37 15.47
C THR A 49 -4.21 -19.37 16.18
N ASP A 50 -5.14 -18.85 16.97
CA ASP A 50 -6.26 -19.61 17.52
C ASP A 50 -7.45 -19.65 16.55
N SER A 51 -8.58 -20.20 16.99
CA SER A 51 -9.80 -20.28 16.19
C SER A 51 -10.47 -18.94 15.88
N HIS A 52 -9.96 -17.83 16.43
CA HIS A 52 -10.46 -16.47 16.23
C HIS A 52 -9.41 -15.58 15.53
N ASP A 53 -8.46 -16.19 14.84
CA ASP A 53 -7.35 -15.53 14.12
C ASP A 53 -6.45 -14.68 15.03
N ARG A 54 -6.48 -14.88 16.35
CA ARG A 54 -5.57 -14.22 17.27
C ARG A 54 -4.27 -15.02 17.38
N PRO A 55 -3.08 -14.39 17.32
CA PRO A 55 -1.81 -15.08 17.54
C PRO A 55 -1.76 -15.79 18.89
N GLN A 56 -1.27 -17.03 18.90
CA GLN A 56 -1.10 -17.84 20.13
C GLN A 56 -0.08 -17.22 21.09
N THR A 57 0.92 -16.53 20.55
CA THR A 57 1.89 -15.73 21.30
C THR A 57 1.69 -14.27 20.95
N ASP A 58 1.64 -13.40 21.96
CA ASP A 58 1.41 -11.97 21.76
C ASP A 58 2.53 -11.32 20.94
N ILE A 59 2.14 -10.56 19.91
CA ILE A 59 3.03 -9.77 19.06
C ILE A 59 2.74 -8.30 19.37
N VAL A 60 3.68 -7.63 20.01
CA VAL A 60 3.48 -6.29 20.58
C VAL A 60 4.41 -5.26 19.94
N ILE A 61 3.89 -4.06 19.69
CA ILE A 61 4.69 -2.90 19.29
C ILE A 61 5.28 -2.30 20.56
N LEU A 62 6.59 -2.43 20.74
CA LEU A 62 7.29 -1.91 21.93
C LEU A 62 7.54 -0.39 21.83
N HIS A 63 7.74 0.12 20.62
CA HIS A 63 8.10 1.52 20.38
C HIS A 63 7.74 1.94 18.95
N ALA A 64 7.30 3.19 18.77
CA ALA A 64 7.01 3.78 17.47
C ALA A 64 7.56 5.21 17.41
N VAL A 65 8.22 5.55 16.30
CA VAL A 65 8.84 6.87 16.08
C VAL A 65 8.33 7.44 14.77
N VAL A 66 8.00 8.73 14.78
CA VAL A 66 7.71 9.48 13.56
C VAL A 66 9.02 10.08 13.05
N GLU A 67 9.53 9.54 11.95
CA GLU A 67 10.69 10.12 11.28
C GLU A 67 10.27 11.30 10.40
N GLN A 68 10.85 12.47 10.65
CA GLN A 68 10.70 13.60 9.73
C GLN A 68 11.70 13.42 8.58
N LYS A 69 11.20 13.03 7.40
CA LYS A 69 12.04 13.05 6.20
C LYS A 69 12.49 14.48 5.94
N SER A 70 13.81 14.71 5.95
CA SER A 70 14.36 16.01 5.61
C SER A 70 14.00 16.34 4.15
N LYS A 71 13.65 17.60 3.89
CA LYS A 71 13.44 18.08 2.51
C LYS A 71 14.77 17.97 1.77
N LYS A 72 15.05 16.86 1.09
CA LYS A 72 16.02 16.88 0.00
C LYS A 72 15.42 17.80 -1.06
N ALA A 73 16.01 18.98 -1.20
CA ALA A 73 15.75 19.89 -2.30
C ALA A 73 16.10 19.19 -3.61
N GLY A 74 15.12 18.48 -4.19
CA GLY A 74 15.18 18.10 -5.58
C GLY A 74 15.16 19.40 -6.39
N THR A 75 16.28 19.75 -7.01
CA THR A 75 16.34 20.74 -8.08
C THR A 75 15.39 20.29 -9.18
N THR A 76 14.13 20.72 -9.12
CA THR A 76 13.17 20.54 -10.21
C THR A 76 13.63 21.44 -11.35
N GLY A 77 14.29 20.81 -12.33
CA GLY A 77 14.58 21.44 -13.62
C GLY A 77 13.31 22.07 -14.17
N LYS A 78 13.42 23.33 -14.59
CA LYS A 78 12.33 24.08 -15.21
C LYS A 78 11.76 23.27 -16.38
N ARG A 79 10.56 22.72 -16.22
CA ARG A 79 9.78 22.19 -17.35
C ARG A 79 9.39 23.38 -18.23
N GLN A 80 10.08 23.53 -19.37
CA GLN A 80 9.62 24.43 -20.42
C GLN A 80 8.32 23.85 -20.99
N HIS A 81 7.24 24.62 -20.93
CA HIS A 81 5.99 24.33 -21.60
C HIS A 81 6.20 24.40 -23.12
N LEU A 82 6.03 23.29 -23.83
CA LEU A 82 5.84 23.29 -25.27
C LEU A 82 4.33 23.33 -25.55
N PRO A 83 3.80 24.41 -26.17
CA PRO A 83 2.40 24.45 -26.58
C PRO A 83 2.21 23.51 -27.78
N GLY A 84 1.18 22.67 -27.72
CA GLY A 84 0.60 22.04 -28.90
C GLY A 84 0.81 20.55 -28.97
N LEU A 85 -0.07 19.80 -28.31
CA LEU A 85 -0.70 18.63 -28.92
C LEU A 85 -2.06 18.46 -28.21
N TYR A 86 -3.13 18.74 -28.95
CA TYR A 86 -4.45 18.22 -28.65
C TYR A 86 -4.45 16.72 -28.93
#